data_AF-A0A9X3QUV1-F1
#
_entry.id   AF-A0A9X3QUV1-F1
#
_cell.length_a   1.000
_cell.length_b   1.000
_cell.length_c   1.000
_cell.angle_alpha   90.00
_cell.angle_beta   90.00
_cell.angle_gamma   90.00
#
_symmetry.space_group_name_H-M   'P 1'
#
loop_
_entity.id
_entity.type
_entity.pdbx_description
1 polymer ?
#
loop_
_entity_poly.entity_id
_entity_poly.type
_entity_poly.pdbx_seq_one_letter_code
_entity_poly.pdbx_strand_id
1 'polypeptide(L)'
;IGSPRMNLVTGDYARQKGATTAGVRPEHLVLSKESGLWQGKVTVAEHLGSDTFLHLEVDGIGPITARTDGEFECKHGDTVFITPDETKIHRFEEKGKAISA
;
A
#
# COMPACT_ATOMS: atom_id res chain seq x y z
N ILE A 1 15.69 12.96 -3.65
CA ILE A 1 14.52 12.13 -4.04
C ILE A 1 13.53 12.20 -2.89
N GLY A 2 12.29 12.64 -3.13
CA GLY A 2 11.30 12.86 -2.08
C GLY A 2 10.71 11.55 -1.57
N SER A 3 10.15 11.56 -0.36
CA SER A 3 9.41 10.42 0.18
C SER A 3 8.26 10.03 -0.76
N PRO A 4 7.98 8.73 -0.94
CA PRO A 4 6.90 8.27 -1.80
C PRO A 4 5.55 8.82 -1.30
N ARG A 5 4.60 8.99 -2.22
CA ARG A 5 3.25 9.46 -1.85
C ARG A 5 2.52 8.38 -1.04
N MET A 6 1.65 8.83 -0.15
CA MET A 6 0.74 7.96 0.60
C MET A 6 -0.24 7.28 -0.38
N ASN A 7 -0.50 6.00 -0.16
CA ASN A 7 -1.57 5.28 -0.85
C ASN A 7 -2.91 5.74 -0.29
N LEU A 8 -3.81 6.21 -1.15
CA LEU A 8 -5.16 6.64 -0.77
C LEU A 8 -6.17 5.63 -1.30
N VAL A 9 -6.76 4.86 -0.40
CA VAL A 9 -7.72 3.81 -0.71
C VAL A 9 -9.12 4.27 -0.35
N THR A 10 -10.07 4.12 -1.26
CA THR A 10 -11.49 4.44 -1.06
C THR A 10 -12.34 3.17 -1.06
N GLY A 11 -13.68 3.32 -0.99
CA GLY A 11 -14.60 2.19 -1.09
C GLY A 11 -14.71 1.38 0.20
N ASP A 12 -14.95 0.07 0.09
CA ASP A 12 -15.33 -0.76 1.23
C ASP A 12 -14.24 -0.85 2.29
N TYR A 13 -12.98 -0.90 1.89
CA TYR A 13 -11.87 -0.88 2.84
C TYR A 13 -11.87 0.40 3.69
N ALA A 14 -12.01 1.57 3.06
CA ALA A 14 -12.06 2.84 3.78
C ALA A 14 -13.29 2.93 4.71
N ARG A 15 -14.46 2.47 4.23
CA ARG A 15 -15.70 2.43 5.02
C ARG A 15 -15.56 1.56 6.27
N GLN A 16 -14.92 0.40 6.16
CA GLN A 16 -14.62 -0.47 7.31
C GLN A 16 -13.70 0.18 8.33
N LYS A 17 -12.87 1.15 7.91
CA LYS A 17 -12.05 1.97 8.81
C LYS A 17 -12.77 3.23 9.32
N GLY A 18 -14.06 3.39 9.04
CA GLY A 18 -14.85 4.55 9.44
C GLY A 18 -14.43 5.84 8.73
N ALA A 19 -13.98 5.74 7.47
CA ALA A 19 -13.47 6.85 6.69
C ALA A 19 -14.04 6.85 5.26
N THR A 20 -14.00 8.00 4.59
CA THR A 20 -14.24 8.06 3.14
C THR A 20 -12.99 7.60 2.37
N THR A 21 -11.82 7.93 2.91
CA THR A 21 -10.52 7.52 2.38
C THR A 21 -9.63 7.02 3.51
N ALA A 22 -8.99 5.88 3.30
CA ALA A 22 -7.93 5.33 4.15
C ALA A 22 -6.56 5.59 3.48
N GLY A 23 -5.69 6.30 4.19
CA GLY A 23 -4.32 6.56 3.78
C GLY A 23 -3.34 5.58 4.42
N VAL A 24 -2.49 4.96 3.61
CA VAL A 24 -1.45 4.03 4.06
C VAL A 24 -0.11 4.45 3.46
N ARG A 25 0.90 4.64 4.30
CA ARG A 25 2.25 4.95 3.81
C ARG A 25 2.87 3.70 3.19
N PRO A 26 3.69 3.82 2.13
CA PRO A 26 4.32 2.67 1.49
C PRO A 26 5.13 1.77 2.44
N GLU A 27 5.77 2.36 3.44
CA GLU A 27 6.53 1.65 4.49
C GLU A 27 5.65 0.98 5.56
N HIS A 28 4.33 1.21 5.55
CA HIS A 28 3.36 0.59 6.47
C HIS A 28 2.56 -0.53 5.79
N LEU A 29 3.08 -1.09 4.69
CA LEU A 29 2.53 -2.24 4.00
C LEU A 29 3.43 -3.44 4.26
N VAL A 30 2.84 -4.51 4.76
CA VAL A 30 3.50 -5.81 4.87
C VAL A 30 3.25 -6.57 3.58
N LEU A 31 4.33 -7.04 2.97
CA LEU A 31 4.29 -7.84 1.75
C LEU A 31 4.54 -9.31 2.05
N SER A 32 3.90 -10.19 1.29
CA SER A 32 4.07 -11.64 1.39
C SER A 32 3.88 -12.29 0.03
N LYS A 33 4.54 -13.42 -0.21
CA LYS A 33 4.33 -14.25 -1.42
C LYS A 33 3.21 -15.27 -1.25
N GLU A 34 2.72 -15.46 -0.02
CA GLU A 34 1.83 -16.58 0.32
C GLU A 34 0.41 -16.13 0.66
N SER A 35 0.25 -15.03 1.40
CA SER A 35 -1.06 -14.59 1.89
C SER A 35 -1.08 -13.13 2.34
N GLY A 36 -2.27 -12.52 2.35
CA GLY A 36 -2.50 -11.17 2.83
C GLY A 36 -3.88 -10.67 2.46
N LEU A 37 -4.20 -9.43 2.88
CA LEU A 37 -5.54 -8.86 2.71
C LEU A 37 -5.88 -8.59 1.24
N TRP A 38 -4.92 -8.07 0.49
CA TRP A 38 -5.08 -7.79 -0.93
C TRP A 38 -4.10 -8.61 -1.75
N GLN A 39 -4.52 -9.01 -2.94
CA GLN A 39 -3.64 -9.63 -3.93
C GLN A 39 -3.35 -8.60 -5.02
N GLY A 40 -2.07 -8.41 -5.33
CA GLY A 40 -1.63 -7.47 -6.35
C GLY A 40 -0.58 -8.08 -7.28
N LYS A 41 -0.47 -7.50 -8.47
CA LYS A 41 0.55 -7.85 -9.45
C LYS A 41 1.60 -6.75 -9.51
N VAL A 42 2.88 -7.13 -9.38
CA VAL A 42 4.00 -6.19 -9.49
C VAL A 42 4.08 -5.68 -10.93
N THR A 43 3.96 -4.36 -11.11
CA THR A 43 4.12 -3.69 -12.40
C THR A 43 5.52 -3.10 -12.54
N VAL A 44 6.13 -2.63 -11.43
CA VAL A 44 7.50 -2.11 -11.40
C VAL A 44 8.16 -2.45 -10.06
N ALA A 45 9.45 -2.81 -10.09
CA ALA A 45 10.29 -2.96 -8.91
C ALA A 45 11.54 -2.08 -9.06
N GLU A 46 11.64 -1.04 -8.23
CA GLU A 46 12.73 -0.05 -8.25
C GLU A 46 13.66 -0.28 -7.05
N HIS A 47 14.92 -0.61 -7.32
CA HIS A 47 15.92 -0.84 -6.28
C HIS A 47 16.69 0.46 -6.03
N LEU A 48 16.56 1.03 -4.84
CA LEU A 48 17.15 2.29 -4.43
C LEU A 48 17.99 2.09 -3.16
N GLY A 49 19.22 1.62 -3.33
CA GLY A 49 20.12 1.34 -2.20
C GLY A 49 19.60 0.16 -1.37
N SER A 50 19.27 0.42 -0.10
CA SER A 50 18.72 -0.59 0.82
C SER A 50 17.20 -0.77 0.70
N ASP A 51 16.54 0.08 -0.07
CA ASP A 51 15.09 0.04 -0.24
C ASP A 51 14.72 -0.49 -1.62
N THR A 52 13.64 -1.27 -1.67
CA THR A 52 12.94 -1.59 -2.91
C THR A 52 11.54 -0.97 -2.88
N PHE A 53 11.21 -0.22 -3.93
CA PHE A 53 9.87 0.30 -4.15
C PHE A 53 9.14 -0.57 -5.16
N LEU A 54 7.98 -1.08 -4.76
CA LEU A 54 7.11 -1.87 -5.63
C LEU A 54 5.91 -1.04 -6.01
N HIS A 55 5.64 -0.96 -7.30
CA HIS A 55 4.38 -0.47 -7.83
C HIS A 55 3.55 -1.68 -8.23
N LEU A 56 2.32 -1.74 -7.72
CA LEU A 56 1.45 -2.89 -7.80
C LEU A 56 0.10 -2.47 -8.33
N GLU A 57 -0.49 -3.29 -9.19
CA GLU A 57 -1.91 -3.20 -9.52
C GLU A 57 -2.68 -4.19 -8.64
N VAL A 58 -3.63 -3.69 -7.86
CA VAL A 58 -4.34 -4.48 -6.84
C VAL A 58 -5.82 -4.54 -7.19
N ASP A 59 -6.35 -5.74 -7.36
CA ASP A 59 -7.75 -5.92 -7.77
C ASP A 59 -8.71 -5.35 -6.72
N GLY A 60 -9.63 -4.49 -7.17
CA GLY A 60 -10.62 -3.83 -6.31
C GLY A 60 -10.09 -2.68 -5.45
N ILE A 61 -8.78 -2.43 -5.46
CA ILE A 61 -8.13 -1.33 -4.72
C ILE A 61 -7.49 -0.30 -5.68
N GLY A 62 -6.91 -0.77 -6.78
CA GLY A 62 -6.18 0.03 -7.76
C GLY A 62 -4.67 0.06 -7.51
N PRO A 63 -3.97 1.11 -7.98
CA PRO A 63 -2.52 1.19 -7.88
C PRO A 63 -2.06 1.39 -6.42
N ILE A 64 -1.09 0.59 -6.00
CA ILE A 64 -0.45 0.67 -4.68
C ILE A 64 1.07 0.75 -4.84
N THR A 65 1.70 1.64 -4.08
CA THR A 65 3.15 1.68 -3.90
C THR A 65 3.51 1.13 -2.52
N ALA A 66 4.37 0.11 -2.49
CA ALA A 66 4.94 -0.43 -1.25
C ALA A 66 6.44 -0.14 -1.20
N ARG A 67 6.96 0.07 0.01
CA ARG A 67 8.39 0.14 0.28
C ARG A 67 8.76 -1.06 1.15
N THR A 68 9.76 -1.81 0.70
CA THR A 68 10.28 -2.98 1.40
C THR A 68 11.80 -2.93 1.45
N ASP A 69 12.39 -3.80 2.27
CA ASP A 69 13.83 -4.04 2.24
C ASP A 69 14.25 -4.56 0.85
N GLY A 70 15.47 -4.20 0.42
CA GLY A 70 16.14 -4.70 -0.77
C GLY A 70 16.17 -6.22 -0.90
N GLU A 71 16.07 -6.96 0.21
CA GLU A 71 16.05 -8.44 0.21
C GLU A 71 14.71 -9.06 -0.22
N PHE A 72 13.63 -8.29 -0.33
CA PHE A 72 12.34 -8.84 -0.79
C PHE A 72 12.37 -9.10 -2.31
N GLU A 73 12.78 -10.31 -2.68
CA GLU A 73 12.92 -10.72 -4.08
C GLU A 73 11.57 -10.75 -4.79
N CYS A 74 11.31 -9.81 -5.68
CA CYS A 74 10.16 -9.83 -6.57
C CYS A 74 10.51 -9.14 -7.89
N LYS A 75 9.79 -9.52 -8.96
CA LYS A 75 9.99 -8.98 -10.30
C LYS A 75 8.67 -8.59 -10.92
N HIS A 76 8.75 -7.84 -12.02
CA HIS A 76 7.60 -7.53 -12.85
C HIS A 76 6.81 -8.80 -13.18
N GLY A 77 5.50 -8.74 -12.96
CA GLY A 77 4.57 -9.81 -13.23
C GLY A 77 4.30 -10.76 -12.07
N ASP A 78 5.10 -10.70 -11.00
CA ASP A 78 4.88 -11.54 -9.81
C ASP A 78 3.58 -11.15 -9.11
N THR A 79 2.88 -12.15 -8.58
CA THR A 79 1.78 -11.94 -7.63
C THR A 79 2.35 -11.82 -6.23
N VAL A 80 1.94 -10.78 -5.52
CA VAL A 80 2.26 -10.61 -4.10
C VAL A 80 1.00 -10.22 -3.34
N PHE A 81 1.00 -10.55 -2.05
CA PHE A 81 -0.05 -10.21 -1.13
C PHE A 81 0.38 -9.02 -0.27
N ILE A 82 -0.58 -8.14 0.02
CA ILE A 82 -0.37 -6.84 0.66
C ILE A 82 -1.30 -6.75 1.86
N THR A 83 -0.74 -6.41 3.02
CA THR A 83 -1.52 -6.19 4.25
C THR A 83 -1.12 -4.85 4.86
N PRO A 84 -2.02 -3.85 4.90
CA PRO A 84 -1.78 -2.62 5.64
C PRO A 84 -1.63 -2.85 7.14
N ASP A 85 -0.66 -2.19 7.78
CA ASP A 85 -0.60 -2.12 9.23
C ASP A 85 -1.79 -1.32 9.76
N GLU A 86 -2.73 -2.01 10.40
CA GLU A 86 -3.98 -1.43 10.90
C GLU A 86 -3.76 -0.34 11.97
N THR A 87 -2.62 -0.37 12.66
CA THR A 87 -2.25 0.62 13.68
C THR A 87 -1.73 1.93 13.08
N LYS A 88 -1.47 1.95 11.77
CA LYS A 88 -0.84 3.07 11.05
C LYS A 88 -1.73 3.66 9.94
N ILE A 89 -3.02 3.35 9.96
CA ILE A 89 -3.97 3.87 8.97
C ILE A 89 -4.33 5.31 9.28
N HIS A 90 -4.13 6.19 8.28
CA HIS A 90 -4.64 7.54 8.32
C HIS A 90 -6.07 7.56 7.78
N ARG A 91 -6.99 8.25 8.46
CA ARG A 91 -8.40 8.32 8.08
C ARG A 91 -8.75 9.73 7.61
N PHE A 92 -9.52 9.83 6.54
CA PHE A 92 -9.97 11.11 5.99
C PHE A 92 -11.49 11.11 5.73
N GLU A 93 -12.13 12.24 6.03
CA GLU A 93 -13.53 12.51 5.71
C GLU A 93 -13.70 13.06 4.28
N GLU A 94 -14.95 13.24 3.86
CA GLU A 94 -15.28 13.92 2.61
C GLU A 94 -14.67 15.34 2.61
N LYS A 95 -13.96 15.71 1.53
CA LYS A 95 -13.07 16.90 1.40
C LYS A 95 -11.63 16.73 1.90
N GLY A 96 -11.20 15.51 2.23
CA GLY A 96 -9.78 15.20 2.50
C GLY A 96 -9.25 15.71 3.84
N LYS A 97 -10.15 16.10 4.75
CA LYS A 97 -9.77 16.51 6.10
C LYS A 97 -9.44 15.28 6.93
N ALA A 98 -8.31 15.32 7.64
CA ALA A 98 -7.87 14.22 8.47
C ALA A 98 -8.81 14.03 9.67
N ILE A 99 -9.16 12.77 9.93
CA ILE A 99 -9.89 12.36 11.13
C ILE A 99 -8.84 11.99 12.18
N SER A 100 -8.62 12.89 13.13
CA SER A 100 -7.86 12.56 14.34
C SER A 100 -8.68 11.59 15.19
N ALA A 101 -8.02 10.57 15.73
CA ALA A 101 -8.61 9.74 16.78
C ALA A 101 -8.84 10.57 18.05
#